data_AF-A9F073-F1
#
_entry.id   AF-A9F073-F1
#
_cell.length_a   1.000
_cell.length_b   1.000
_cell.length_c   1.000
_cell.angle_alpha   90.00
_cell.angle_beta   90.00
_cell.angle_gamma   90.00
#
_symmetry.space_group_name_H-M   'P 1'
#
loop_
_entity.id
_entity.type
_entity.pdbx_description
1 polymer ?
#
loop_
_entity_poly.entity_id
_entity_poly.type
_entity_poly.pdbx_seq_one_letter_code
_entity_poly.pdbx_strand_id
1 'polypeptide(L)'
;MANLDPTPAAPAHREPAAGAAVAPAKASAAPPAGPSAAPAAAPAKEARWAALLGTLRKAGAIVRPAPKRRPGSGLPARKVIQVLVWARRAVQAGCLGLFLYFLFQTGFRGSFASAEARVRLPLPVEGFLLADPFVGAMTLLSTHTVYRGLLWSLGILALTLVFGRVFCGWICPFGTLHHFFGWIFPSRYGKGGKRVEANKTYTRQRVKYYLMYAFLAASATGSVIGGLFDPICVAVRAIGLAVIPAAQYVAAVVTGSAATTGSRPVQLAADHAQDFLAASVWQTKQFYFHHTWFVGILFVAILFMNRFIPRFWCRVLCPLGAFLGVFARFALFGMQKDHAKCTDCNLCLVHCQGADSPQGGVKWRQDECHMCLNCESACPEDVIKFRFLPNRKSALVTPDTGRRTALATAAAGAVIIPTARIADVLDANYDHRVIRPPGSVEEREFLERCIRCAECMKVCPNNAIHPAFFEAGIEGLWTPIVIPRIGYCEHSCVLCGDVCPTGAIQKITEEQKMGVGQKPISIGTAFYDQGRCLPWSMSVPCIVCEEFCPTSPKAIWVEEVDIPKREPVAAEHGKEPPMKMVHVQRPHVDPSLCIGCGACEKVCPVQDKPAVYVTSVGETRSKTNVILLEDTDYNKAS
;
A
#
# COMPACT_ATOMS: atom_id res chain seq x y z
N MET A 1 33.38 -11.35 46.75
CA MET A 1 32.88 -11.60 48.11
C MET A 1 31.36 -11.79 47.97
N ALA A 2 30.84 -12.94 47.54
CA ALA A 2 30.84 -14.27 48.15
C ALA A 2 30.06 -14.34 49.47
N ASN A 3 29.04 -15.21 49.46
CA ASN A 3 28.41 -15.94 50.57
C ASN A 3 27.28 -15.24 51.36
N LEU A 4 26.22 -15.91 51.83
CA LEU A 4 25.70 -17.29 51.73
C LEU A 4 24.26 -17.28 52.29
N ASP A 5 23.42 -18.17 51.77
CA ASP A 5 22.12 -18.69 52.29
C ASP A 5 22.25 -19.28 53.73
N PRO A 6 21.19 -19.69 54.49
CA PRO A 6 20.09 -20.55 54.01
C PRO A 6 18.69 -20.50 54.69
N THR A 7 17.79 -21.25 54.08
CA THR A 7 16.43 -21.71 54.49
C THR A 7 16.45 -22.79 55.60
N PRO A 8 15.28 -23.07 56.21
CA PRO A 8 14.66 -24.43 56.15
C PRO A 8 13.12 -24.36 56.19
N ALA A 9 12.26 -25.40 56.16
CA ALA A 9 12.18 -26.75 55.62
C ALA A 9 10.69 -27.17 55.76
N ALA A 10 10.20 -28.10 54.93
CA ALA A 10 8.84 -28.67 54.96
C ALA A 10 8.66 -29.76 56.05
N PRO A 11 7.43 -30.26 56.25
CA PRO A 11 7.28 -31.72 56.32
C PRO A 11 6.08 -32.28 55.54
N ALA A 12 6.21 -33.56 55.19
CA ALA A 12 5.25 -34.43 54.52
C ALA A 12 4.68 -35.52 55.47
N HIS A 13 3.70 -36.28 54.95
CA HIS A 13 3.07 -37.52 55.47
C HIS A 13 1.86 -37.30 56.40
N ARG A 14 0.74 -38.05 56.34
CA ARG A 14 0.53 -39.49 56.09
C ARG A 14 -0.99 -39.77 55.90
N GLU A 15 -1.36 -40.71 55.01
CA GLU A 15 -2.67 -41.37 54.97
C GLU A 15 -2.85 -42.35 56.15
N PRO A 16 -4.10 -42.80 56.41
CA PRO A 16 -4.34 -44.25 56.33
C PRO A 16 -5.69 -44.66 55.69
N ALA A 17 -5.73 -45.92 55.27
CA ALA A 17 -6.83 -46.60 54.59
C ALA A 17 -7.68 -47.50 55.51
N ALA A 18 -8.87 -47.83 54.98
CA ALA A 18 -9.65 -49.07 55.14
C ALA A 18 -10.52 -49.31 56.40
N GLY A 19 -11.78 -49.71 56.16
CA GLY A 19 -12.53 -50.53 57.12
C GLY A 19 -14.07 -50.58 56.97
N ALA A 20 -14.55 -51.71 56.47
CA ALA A 20 -15.80 -52.42 56.82
C ALA A 20 -17.17 -52.02 56.21
N ALA A 21 -17.71 -53.01 55.50
CA ALA A 21 -19.07 -53.16 54.98
C ALA A 21 -20.05 -53.69 56.04
N VAL A 22 -21.37 -53.45 55.87
CA VAL A 22 -22.48 -54.40 56.13
C VAL A 22 -23.73 -53.95 55.35
N ALA A 23 -24.32 -54.85 54.55
CA ALA A 23 -25.70 -54.81 54.03
C ALA A 23 -26.59 -55.75 54.89
N PRO A 24 -27.94 -55.77 54.80
CA PRO A 24 -28.55 -56.60 53.74
C PRO A 24 -29.99 -56.26 53.25
N ALA A 25 -30.26 -56.71 52.02
CA ALA A 25 -31.42 -57.48 51.51
C ALA A 25 -32.87 -56.93 51.48
N LYS A 26 -33.47 -56.96 50.27
CA LYS A 26 -34.54 -57.88 49.77
C LYS A 26 -35.09 -57.37 48.42
N ALA A 27 -34.99 -58.12 47.31
CA ALA A 27 -36.00 -59.05 46.74
C ALA A 27 -37.32 -58.32 46.34
N SER A 28 -37.95 -58.45 45.17
CA SER A 28 -38.08 -59.59 44.24
C SER A 28 -38.92 -59.22 43.00
N ALA A 29 -38.52 -59.78 41.86
CA ALA A 29 -39.35 -60.56 40.93
C ALA A 29 -40.30 -59.87 39.91
N ALA A 30 -40.03 -60.20 38.65
CA ALA A 30 -40.95 -60.18 37.50
C ALA A 30 -41.58 -61.57 37.29
N PRO A 31 -42.69 -61.66 36.53
CA PRO A 31 -43.04 -62.89 35.81
C PRO A 31 -43.52 -62.57 34.35
N PRO A 32 -43.97 -63.54 33.51
CA PRO A 32 -43.21 -64.00 32.35
C PRO A 32 -43.97 -63.90 31.00
N ALA A 33 -43.34 -64.39 29.93
CA ALA A 33 -43.71 -64.26 28.53
C ALA A 33 -44.67 -65.33 27.96
N GLY A 34 -45.30 -65.00 26.81
CA GLY A 34 -45.77 -65.92 25.75
C GLY A 34 -47.02 -65.42 24.99
N PRO A 35 -47.34 -65.89 23.77
CA PRO A 35 -46.49 -66.16 22.59
C PRO A 35 -47.02 -65.54 21.26
N SER A 36 -46.12 -65.47 20.26
CA SER A 36 -46.31 -65.55 18.78
C SER A 36 -47.47 -64.85 18.04
N ALA A 37 -47.11 -63.90 17.15
CA ALA A 37 -47.70 -63.80 15.81
C ALA A 37 -46.66 -63.19 14.83
N ALA A 38 -46.45 -63.85 13.68
CA ALA A 38 -45.53 -63.44 12.62
C ALA A 38 -46.04 -62.19 11.85
N PRO A 39 -45.16 -61.39 11.22
CA PRO A 39 -45.53 -60.11 10.62
C PRO A 39 -45.99 -60.25 9.16
N ALA A 40 -47.07 -59.56 8.82
CA ALA A 40 -47.46 -59.30 7.44
C ALA A 40 -46.55 -58.20 6.84
N ALA A 41 -45.92 -58.51 5.71
CA ALA A 41 -45.01 -57.62 5.00
C ALA A 41 -45.73 -56.78 3.94
N ALA A 42 -45.57 -55.44 4.00
CA ALA A 42 -45.51 -54.50 2.87
C ALA A 42 -45.36 -53.04 3.37
N PRO A 43 -44.77 -52.09 2.61
CA PRO A 43 -43.71 -52.22 1.61
C PRO A 43 -42.45 -51.40 2.00
N ALA A 44 -41.26 -51.97 1.77
CA ALA A 44 -39.95 -51.42 2.13
C ALA A 44 -39.55 -50.08 1.44
N LYS A 45 -40.44 -49.44 0.68
CA LYS A 45 -40.17 -48.18 -0.04
C LYS A 45 -40.49 -46.94 0.80
N GLU A 46 -41.57 -46.94 1.58
CA GLU A 46 -41.96 -45.78 2.42
C GLU A 46 -41.07 -45.65 3.66
N ALA A 47 -40.69 -46.77 4.27
CA ALA A 47 -39.73 -46.78 5.38
C ALA A 47 -38.33 -46.28 4.96
N ARG A 48 -37.92 -46.54 3.70
CA ARG A 48 -36.65 -46.03 3.16
C ARG A 48 -36.69 -44.53 2.92
N TRP A 49 -37.81 -43.98 2.43
CA TRP A 49 -37.97 -42.53 2.27
C TRP A 49 -38.13 -41.80 3.61
N ALA A 50 -38.85 -42.37 4.58
CA ALA A 50 -38.94 -41.81 5.93
C ALA A 50 -37.60 -41.86 6.68
N ALA A 51 -36.82 -42.93 6.52
CA ALA A 51 -35.46 -43.03 7.05
C ALA A 51 -34.51 -42.05 6.36
N LEU A 52 -34.59 -41.88 5.03
CA LEU A 52 -33.77 -40.93 4.25
C LEU A 52 -34.14 -39.47 4.56
N LEU A 53 -35.43 -39.16 4.75
CA LEU A 53 -35.91 -37.85 5.21
C LEU A 53 -35.51 -37.60 6.67
N GLY A 54 -35.47 -38.64 7.52
CA GLY A 54 -34.96 -38.58 8.88
C GLY A 54 -33.45 -38.33 8.95
N THR A 55 -32.65 -38.93 8.07
CA THR A 55 -31.21 -38.65 7.95
C THR A 55 -30.91 -37.33 7.25
N LEU A 56 -31.70 -36.91 6.26
CA LEU A 56 -31.58 -35.59 5.62
C LEU A 56 -31.99 -34.46 6.57
N ARG A 57 -32.97 -34.68 7.46
CA ARG A 57 -33.35 -33.71 8.51
C ARG A 57 -32.31 -33.62 9.63
N LYS A 58 -31.54 -34.70 9.88
CA LYS A 58 -30.35 -34.68 10.76
C LYS A 58 -29.09 -34.13 10.06
N ALA A 59 -28.96 -34.27 8.74
CA ALA A 59 -27.85 -33.74 7.95
C ALA A 59 -28.05 -32.26 7.56
N GLY A 60 -29.29 -31.79 7.45
CA GLY A 60 -29.67 -30.39 7.23
C GLY A 60 -29.98 -29.60 8.51
N ALA A 61 -29.99 -30.27 9.67
CA ALA A 61 -29.93 -29.56 10.94
C ALA A 61 -28.54 -28.96 11.06
N ILE A 62 -28.39 -27.71 10.64
CA ILE A 62 -27.32 -26.83 11.08
C ILE A 62 -27.37 -26.89 12.61
N VAL A 63 -26.53 -27.72 13.21
CA VAL A 63 -26.27 -27.71 14.65
C VAL A 63 -25.73 -26.33 14.90
N ARG A 64 -26.62 -25.39 15.26
CA ARG A 64 -26.22 -24.05 15.63
C ARG A 64 -25.21 -24.24 16.76
N PRO A 65 -23.94 -23.82 16.58
CA PRO A 65 -22.96 -24.01 17.62
C PRO A 65 -23.52 -23.38 18.89
N ALA A 66 -23.49 -24.14 19.99
CA ALA A 66 -23.95 -23.64 21.28
C ALA A 66 -23.33 -22.25 21.50
N PRO A 67 -24.12 -21.25 21.94
CA PRO A 67 -23.60 -19.90 22.08
C PRO A 67 -22.38 -19.97 23.01
N LYS A 68 -21.21 -19.53 22.52
CA LYS A 68 -19.99 -19.47 23.33
C LYS A 68 -20.31 -18.67 24.58
N ARG A 69 -20.47 -19.35 25.71
CA ARG A 69 -20.71 -18.75 27.02
C ARG A 69 -19.44 -18.01 27.42
N ARG A 70 -19.58 -16.78 27.92
CA ARG A 70 -18.44 -16.00 28.38
C ARG A 70 -17.81 -16.70 29.60
N PRO A 71 -16.46 -16.78 29.69
CA PRO A 71 -15.79 -17.44 30.81
C PRO A 71 -16.03 -16.67 32.11
N GLY A 72 -16.58 -17.32 33.14
CA GLY A 72 -16.98 -16.68 34.41
C GLY A 72 -18.50 -16.72 34.59
N SER A 73 -19.20 -15.68 34.13
CA SER A 73 -20.64 -15.47 34.36
C SER A 73 -21.58 -16.46 33.64
N GLY A 74 -21.09 -17.21 32.65
CA GLY A 74 -21.93 -18.11 31.85
C GLY A 74 -22.95 -17.43 30.92
N LEU A 75 -23.00 -16.09 30.91
CA LEU A 75 -23.90 -15.32 30.06
C LEU A 75 -23.52 -15.47 28.57
N PRO A 76 -24.49 -15.68 27.66
CA PRO A 76 -24.21 -15.62 26.24
C PRO A 76 -23.93 -14.19 25.83
N ALA A 77 -22.89 -13.96 25.03
CA ALA A 77 -22.70 -12.63 24.43
C ALA A 77 -23.93 -12.27 23.57
N ARG A 78 -24.28 -10.98 23.54
CA ARG A 78 -25.41 -10.49 22.74
C ARG A 78 -25.26 -10.96 21.29
N LYS A 79 -26.27 -11.65 20.76
CA LYS A 79 -26.27 -12.21 19.40
C LYS A 79 -25.89 -11.15 18.35
N VAL A 80 -26.43 -9.93 18.50
CA VAL A 80 -26.13 -8.78 17.63
C VAL A 80 -24.62 -8.50 17.56
N ILE A 81 -23.90 -8.52 18.69
CA ILE A 81 -22.47 -8.22 18.73
C ILE A 81 -21.64 -9.35 18.13
N GLN A 82 -22.02 -10.60 18.38
CA GLN A 82 -21.37 -11.74 17.72
C GLN A 82 -21.51 -11.64 16.20
N VAL A 83 -22.70 -11.30 15.71
CA VAL A 83 -22.96 -11.05 14.28
C VAL A 83 -22.12 -9.88 13.78
N LEU A 84 -22.06 -8.75 14.49
CA LEU A 84 -21.25 -7.59 14.08
C LEU A 84 -19.75 -7.89 14.05
N VAL A 85 -19.21 -8.71 14.97
CA VAL A 85 -17.79 -9.10 14.94
C VAL A 85 -17.48 -9.96 13.70
N TRP A 86 -18.39 -10.86 13.31
CA TRP A 86 -18.24 -11.64 12.07
C TRP A 86 -18.44 -10.80 10.82
N ALA A 87 -19.45 -9.92 10.81
CA ALA A 87 -19.67 -8.95 9.74
C ALA A 87 -18.42 -8.09 9.54
N ARG A 88 -17.81 -7.59 10.63
CA ARG A 88 -16.54 -6.86 10.58
C ARG A 88 -15.42 -7.65 9.89
N ARG A 89 -15.26 -8.92 10.24
CA ARG A 89 -14.22 -9.77 9.63
C ARG A 89 -14.48 -10.00 8.15
N ALA A 90 -15.75 -10.21 7.77
CA ALA A 90 -16.15 -10.33 6.37
C ALA A 90 -15.89 -9.03 5.59
N VAL A 91 -16.24 -7.88 6.15
CA VAL A 91 -15.97 -6.56 5.55
C VAL A 91 -14.46 -6.32 5.44
N GLN A 92 -13.66 -6.64 6.46
CA GLN A 92 -12.20 -6.52 6.40
C GLN A 92 -11.58 -7.36 5.28
N ALA A 93 -12.03 -8.62 5.13
CA ALA A 93 -11.57 -9.50 4.08
C ALA A 93 -12.03 -9.01 2.69
N GLY A 94 -13.28 -8.57 2.57
CA GLY A 94 -13.83 -8.01 1.34
C GLY A 94 -13.12 -6.73 0.90
N CYS A 95 -12.90 -5.77 1.80
CA CYS A 95 -12.19 -4.53 1.50
C CYS A 95 -10.71 -4.78 1.16
N LEU A 96 -10.02 -5.69 1.85
CA LEU A 96 -8.65 -6.08 1.49
C LEU A 96 -8.62 -6.77 0.11
N GLY A 97 -9.56 -7.67 -0.17
CA GLY A 97 -9.68 -8.33 -1.47
C GLY A 97 -9.96 -7.33 -2.59
N LEU A 98 -10.87 -6.38 -2.37
CA LEU A 98 -11.17 -5.30 -3.32
C LEU A 98 -9.97 -4.38 -3.55
N PHE A 99 -9.26 -4.00 -2.48
CA PHE A 99 -8.04 -3.21 -2.57
C PHE A 99 -6.96 -3.93 -3.39
N LEU A 100 -6.71 -5.21 -3.12
CA LEU A 100 -5.76 -6.01 -3.90
C LEU A 100 -6.23 -6.16 -5.34
N TYR A 101 -7.53 -6.38 -5.58
CA TYR A 101 -8.10 -6.47 -6.92
C TYR A 101 -7.87 -5.20 -7.72
N PHE A 102 -8.23 -4.01 -7.20
CA PHE A 102 -7.95 -2.75 -7.87
C PHE A 102 -6.46 -2.55 -8.09
N LEU A 103 -5.65 -2.87 -7.08
CA LEU A 103 -4.21 -2.79 -7.22
C LEU A 103 -3.71 -3.72 -8.33
N PHE A 104 -4.18 -4.95 -8.51
CA PHE A 104 -3.81 -5.79 -9.65
C PHE A 104 -4.31 -5.22 -10.99
N GLN A 105 -5.50 -4.63 -11.01
CA GLN A 105 -6.07 -4.01 -12.22
C GLN A 105 -5.40 -2.69 -12.63
N THR A 106 -4.54 -2.10 -11.79
CA THR A 106 -3.67 -0.98 -12.21
C THR A 106 -2.66 -1.39 -13.29
N GLY A 107 -2.39 -2.69 -13.49
CA GLY A 107 -1.47 -3.13 -14.54
C GLY A 107 -2.09 -3.00 -15.92
N PHE A 108 -1.43 -2.28 -16.84
CA PHE A 108 -1.85 -2.22 -18.23
C PHE A 108 -1.66 -3.59 -18.91
N ARG A 109 -2.73 -4.12 -19.52
CA ARG A 109 -2.74 -5.40 -20.27
C ARG A 109 -3.15 -5.25 -21.74
N GLY A 110 -3.33 -4.01 -22.21
CA GLY A 110 -3.68 -3.74 -23.60
C GLY A 110 -2.48 -3.83 -24.54
N SER A 111 -2.73 -3.66 -25.83
CA SER A 111 -1.70 -3.50 -26.87
C SER A 111 -1.76 -2.08 -27.42
N PHE A 112 -0.61 -1.52 -27.77
CA PHE A 112 -0.49 -0.24 -28.48
C PHE A 112 -0.63 -0.40 -30.01
N ALA A 113 -0.88 -1.61 -30.51
CA ALA A 113 -0.91 -1.91 -31.94
C ALA A 113 -2.19 -1.44 -32.66
N SER A 114 -3.30 -1.26 -31.95
CA SER A 114 -4.55 -0.79 -32.53
C SER A 114 -4.74 0.71 -32.28
N ALA A 115 -4.70 1.53 -33.34
CA ALA A 115 -4.88 2.98 -33.25
C ALA A 115 -6.28 3.41 -32.75
N GLU A 116 -7.28 2.50 -32.78
CA GLU A 116 -8.66 2.80 -32.41
C GLU A 116 -8.97 2.61 -30.91
N ALA A 117 -8.17 1.82 -30.18
CA ALA A 117 -8.41 1.54 -28.77
C ALA A 117 -7.77 2.62 -27.89
N ARG A 118 -8.59 3.50 -27.33
CA ARG A 118 -8.14 4.51 -26.35
C ARG A 118 -7.47 3.84 -25.16
N VAL A 119 -6.26 4.29 -24.82
CA VAL A 119 -5.42 3.75 -23.75
C VAL A 119 -5.90 4.32 -22.41
N ARG A 120 -6.99 3.75 -21.88
CA ARG A 120 -7.55 4.12 -20.57
C ARG A 120 -7.77 2.91 -19.68
N LEU A 121 -7.74 3.15 -18.37
CA LEU A 121 -8.13 2.14 -17.40
C LEU A 121 -9.66 1.99 -17.36
N PRO A 122 -10.18 0.75 -17.36
CA PRO A 122 -11.62 0.50 -17.33
C PRO A 122 -12.25 0.72 -15.94
N LEU A 123 -11.43 0.78 -14.88
CA LEU A 123 -11.88 0.87 -13.49
C LEU A 123 -11.16 2.02 -12.77
N PRO A 124 -11.84 2.72 -11.83
CA PRO A 124 -11.25 3.76 -11.00
C PRO A 124 -10.40 3.13 -9.90
N VAL A 125 -9.14 2.82 -10.22
CA VAL A 125 -8.19 2.15 -9.32
C VAL A 125 -7.79 3.04 -8.13
N GLU A 126 -7.87 4.36 -8.29
CA GLU A 126 -7.54 5.36 -7.27
C GLU A 126 -8.60 5.51 -6.16
N GLY A 127 -9.72 4.76 -6.23
CA GLY A 127 -10.89 4.95 -5.37
C GLY A 127 -10.62 4.88 -3.86
N PHE A 128 -9.69 4.03 -3.42
CA PHE A 128 -9.31 3.98 -1.99
C PHE A 128 -8.54 5.23 -1.54
N LEU A 129 -7.72 5.81 -2.42
CA LEU A 129 -6.98 7.05 -2.14
C LEU A 129 -7.92 8.26 -2.16
N LEU A 130 -8.92 8.26 -3.05
CA LEU A 130 -9.95 9.30 -3.11
C LEU A 130 -10.85 9.32 -1.85
N ALA A 131 -11.03 8.18 -1.21
CA ALA A 131 -11.80 8.05 0.03
C ALA A 131 -11.01 8.47 1.29
N ASP A 132 -9.73 8.83 1.17
CA ASP A 132 -8.88 9.17 2.30
C ASP A 132 -9.07 10.63 2.77
N PRO A 133 -9.61 10.85 3.98
CA PRO A 133 -9.88 12.21 4.46
C PRO A 133 -8.65 12.95 4.98
N PHE A 134 -7.56 12.25 5.31
CA PHE A 134 -6.32 12.91 5.67
C PHE A 134 -5.61 13.45 4.44
N VAL A 135 -5.57 12.67 3.36
CA VAL A 135 -5.13 13.16 2.04
C VAL A 135 -6.00 14.34 1.61
N GLY A 136 -7.33 14.20 1.72
CA GLY A 136 -8.29 15.27 1.41
C GLY A 136 -8.01 16.58 2.15
N ALA A 137 -7.71 16.49 3.44
CA ALA A 137 -7.37 17.65 4.26
C ALA A 137 -6.02 18.27 3.89
N MET A 138 -4.97 17.45 3.69
CA MET A 138 -3.65 17.97 3.33
C MET A 138 -3.66 18.68 1.97
N THR A 139 -4.30 18.09 0.95
CA THR A 139 -4.39 18.73 -0.37
C THR A 139 -5.21 20.01 -0.30
N LEU A 140 -6.33 20.02 0.42
CA LEU A 140 -7.14 21.24 0.60
C LEU A 140 -6.33 22.34 1.27
N LEU A 141 -5.53 22.01 2.29
CA LEU A 141 -4.68 22.98 2.97
C LEU A 141 -3.52 23.48 2.09
N SER A 142 -2.97 22.61 1.24
CA SER A 142 -1.82 22.93 0.39
C SER A 142 -2.21 23.71 -0.87
N THR A 143 -3.31 23.35 -1.53
CA THR A 143 -3.69 23.93 -2.83
C THR A 143 -4.89 24.86 -2.76
N HIS A 144 -5.52 25.02 -1.59
CA HIS A 144 -6.77 25.76 -1.38
C HIS A 144 -7.94 25.31 -2.28
N THR A 145 -7.82 24.13 -2.89
CA THR A 145 -8.75 23.59 -3.88
C THR A 145 -8.97 22.11 -3.61
N VAL A 146 -10.18 21.61 -3.86
CA VAL A 146 -10.50 20.19 -3.68
C VAL A 146 -10.66 19.55 -5.06
N TYR A 147 -9.80 18.59 -5.37
CA TYR A 147 -9.99 17.76 -6.56
C TYR A 147 -11.33 17.00 -6.45
N ARG A 148 -12.14 16.99 -7.51
CA ARG A 148 -13.52 16.46 -7.46
C ARG A 148 -13.61 15.04 -6.86
N GLY A 149 -12.61 14.19 -7.12
CA GLY A 149 -12.56 12.84 -6.56
C GLY A 149 -12.42 12.79 -5.03
N LEU A 150 -11.77 13.78 -4.41
CA LEU A 150 -11.54 13.81 -2.96
C LEU A 150 -12.81 14.06 -2.14
N LEU A 151 -13.92 14.44 -2.78
CA LEU A 151 -15.22 14.57 -2.12
C LEU A 151 -15.72 13.24 -1.53
N TRP A 152 -15.26 12.10 -2.07
CA TRP A 152 -15.55 10.78 -1.49
C TRP A 152 -15.05 10.63 -0.05
N SER A 153 -14.00 11.36 0.32
CA SER A 153 -13.48 11.36 1.69
C SER A 153 -14.46 11.94 2.72
N LEU A 154 -15.38 12.82 2.31
CA LEU A 154 -16.45 13.32 3.17
C LEU A 154 -17.39 12.21 3.63
N GLY A 155 -17.61 11.18 2.79
CA GLY A 155 -18.37 9.99 3.16
C GLY A 155 -17.72 9.23 4.31
N ILE A 156 -16.39 9.08 4.32
CA ILE A 156 -15.65 8.45 5.41
C ILE A 156 -15.65 9.33 6.67
N LEU A 157 -15.59 10.65 6.53
CA LEU A 157 -15.73 11.57 7.66
C LEU A 157 -17.13 11.49 8.27
N ALA A 158 -18.20 11.51 7.47
CA ALA A 158 -19.57 11.35 7.93
C ALA A 158 -19.75 10.01 8.64
N LEU A 159 -19.24 8.93 8.07
CA LEU A 159 -19.23 7.61 8.70
C LEU A 159 -18.49 7.64 10.05
N THR A 160 -17.40 8.42 10.15
CA THR A 160 -16.63 8.58 11.38
C THR A 160 -17.37 9.39 12.45
N LEU A 161 -18.12 10.41 12.05
CA LEU A 161 -18.98 11.20 12.94
C LEU A 161 -20.19 10.40 13.46
N VAL A 162 -20.62 9.35 12.75
CA VAL A 162 -21.70 8.47 13.22
C VAL A 162 -21.14 7.34 14.07
N PHE A 163 -20.17 6.59 13.55
CA PHE A 163 -19.71 5.32 14.13
C PHE A 163 -18.37 5.39 14.86
N GLY A 164 -17.71 6.54 14.95
CA GLY A 164 -16.34 6.68 15.45
C GLY A 164 -15.34 6.17 14.42
N ARG A 165 -14.15 5.72 14.84
CA ARG A 165 -13.07 5.28 13.91
C ARG A 165 -13.31 3.90 13.28
N VAL A 166 -14.51 3.69 12.74
CA VAL A 166 -14.93 2.44 12.09
C VAL A 166 -14.05 2.13 10.87
N PHE A 167 -13.58 3.15 10.14
CA PHE A 167 -12.68 2.98 9.00
C PHE A 167 -11.42 2.17 9.38
N CYS A 168 -10.74 2.54 10.48
CA CYS A 168 -9.54 1.85 10.95
C CYS A 168 -9.79 0.38 11.35
N GLY A 169 -11.01 0.06 11.77
CA GLY A 169 -11.39 -1.27 12.26
C GLY A 169 -12.07 -2.17 11.23
N TRP A 170 -12.69 -1.62 10.19
CA TRP A 170 -13.57 -2.35 9.26
C TRP A 170 -13.10 -2.24 7.81
N ILE A 171 -12.69 -1.06 7.36
CA ILE A 171 -12.50 -0.75 5.93
C ILE A 171 -11.01 -0.72 5.54
N CYS A 172 -10.16 -0.16 6.39
CA CYS A 172 -8.75 0.12 6.07
C CYS A 172 -7.97 -1.17 5.70
N PRO A 173 -7.46 -1.30 4.46
CA PRO A 173 -6.73 -2.50 4.01
C PRO A 173 -5.43 -2.69 4.80
N PHE A 174 -4.72 -1.60 5.11
CA PHE A 174 -3.51 -1.64 5.92
C PHE A 174 -3.80 -2.11 7.36
N GLY A 175 -4.93 -1.70 7.93
CA GLY A 175 -5.40 -2.20 9.22
C GLY A 175 -5.68 -3.70 9.20
N THR A 176 -6.21 -4.25 8.10
CA THR A 176 -6.42 -5.69 7.91
C THR A 176 -5.09 -6.43 7.74
N LEU A 177 -4.14 -5.88 6.98
CA LEU A 177 -2.79 -6.43 6.83
C LEU A 177 -2.08 -6.57 8.18
N HIS A 178 -2.12 -5.54 9.03
CA HIS A 178 -1.57 -5.63 10.39
C HIS A 178 -2.26 -6.73 11.23
N HIS A 179 -3.56 -6.96 11.04
CA HIS A 179 -4.28 -8.01 11.75
C HIS A 179 -3.89 -9.42 11.24
N PHE A 180 -3.74 -9.57 9.93
CA PHE A 180 -3.28 -10.80 9.28
C PHE A 180 -1.85 -11.15 9.70
N PHE A 181 -0.92 -10.20 9.64
CA PHE A 181 0.45 -10.40 10.08
C PHE A 181 0.56 -10.66 11.59
N GLY A 182 -0.27 -10.00 12.41
CA GLY A 182 -0.33 -10.28 13.84
C GLY A 182 -0.91 -11.65 14.20
N TRP A 183 -1.60 -12.30 13.26
CA TRP A 183 -2.07 -13.69 13.38
C TRP A 183 -0.98 -14.69 12.98
N ILE A 184 -0.26 -14.43 11.88
CA ILE A 184 0.89 -15.25 11.43
C ILE A 184 2.05 -15.18 12.41
N PHE A 185 2.42 -13.96 12.82
CA PHE A 185 3.52 -13.69 13.75
C PHE A 185 2.93 -13.15 15.06
N PRO A 186 2.43 -14.03 15.95
CA PRO A 186 1.80 -13.61 17.19
C PRO A 186 2.78 -12.83 18.06
N SER A 187 2.27 -11.81 18.74
CA SER A 187 3.06 -10.91 19.57
C SER A 187 3.97 -11.63 20.57
N ARG A 188 5.12 -11.01 20.86
CA ARG A 188 6.08 -11.48 21.87
C ARG A 188 5.54 -11.64 23.26
N TYR A 189 4.44 -10.94 23.52
CA TYR A 189 3.81 -10.92 24.82
C TYR A 189 2.81 -12.06 25.04
N GLY A 190 2.79 -13.09 24.18
CA GLY A 190 2.05 -14.34 24.41
C GLY A 190 0.55 -14.17 24.67
N LYS A 191 -0.04 -15.16 25.33
CA LYS A 191 -1.40 -15.08 25.91
C LYS A 191 -1.30 -14.68 27.40
N GLY A 192 -2.32 -14.01 27.95
CA GLY A 192 -2.40 -13.68 29.38
C GLY A 192 -1.87 -12.30 29.78
N GLY A 193 -1.30 -12.17 30.98
CA GLY A 193 -0.98 -10.87 31.61
C GLY A 193 -0.02 -9.97 30.84
N LYS A 194 0.98 -10.54 30.15
CA LYS A 194 1.89 -9.76 29.29
C LYS A 194 1.15 -9.11 28.10
N ARG A 195 0.11 -9.76 27.57
CA ARG A 195 -0.74 -9.22 26.50
C ARG A 195 -1.63 -8.08 27.01
N VAL A 196 -2.10 -8.18 28.25
CA VAL A 196 -2.82 -7.10 28.94
C VAL A 196 -1.93 -5.87 28.99
N GLU A 197 -0.69 -6.02 29.46
CA GLU A 197 0.26 -4.91 29.58
C GLU A 197 0.54 -4.23 28.24
N ALA A 198 0.72 -5.01 27.16
CA ALA A 198 0.93 -4.47 25.82
C ALA A 198 -0.29 -3.76 25.20
N ASN A 199 -1.49 -4.01 25.73
CA ASN A 199 -2.75 -3.40 25.27
C ASN A 199 -3.26 -2.30 26.19
N LYS A 200 -2.54 -1.99 27.28
CA LYS A 200 -2.77 -0.77 28.05
C LYS A 200 -2.44 0.47 27.23
N THR A 201 -2.98 1.59 27.68
CA THR A 201 -2.71 2.92 27.13
C THR A 201 -1.27 3.33 27.44
N TYR A 202 -0.55 3.82 26.43
CA TYR A 202 0.82 4.32 26.57
C TYR A 202 0.95 5.72 26.00
N THR A 203 1.94 6.47 26.49
CA THR A 203 2.30 7.81 25.99
C THR A 203 2.77 7.81 24.53
N ARG A 204 3.24 6.67 24.02
CA ARG A 204 3.66 6.53 22.61
C ARG A 204 2.52 6.70 21.61
N GLN A 205 1.26 6.52 22.02
CA GLN A 205 0.10 6.78 21.17
C GLN A 205 -0.06 8.27 20.79
N ARG A 206 0.61 9.17 21.52
CA ARG A 206 0.60 10.61 21.23
C ARG A 206 1.38 10.96 19.96
N VAL A 207 2.34 10.12 19.55
CA VAL A 207 3.23 10.37 18.41
C VAL A 207 2.45 10.62 17.11
N LYS A 208 1.45 9.79 16.79
CA LYS A 208 0.62 9.98 15.58
C LYS A 208 -0.12 11.32 15.55
N TYR A 209 -0.51 11.87 16.70
CA TYR A 209 -1.17 13.17 16.75
C TYR A 209 -0.16 14.29 16.50
N TYR A 210 1.05 14.19 17.05
CA TYR A 210 2.14 15.11 16.76
C TYR A 210 2.56 15.07 15.28
N LEU A 211 2.65 13.87 14.69
CA LEU A 211 2.87 13.71 13.25
C LEU A 211 1.75 14.34 12.43
N MET A 212 0.49 14.10 12.79
CA MET A 212 -0.66 14.71 12.13
C MET A 212 -0.61 16.25 12.20
N TYR A 213 -0.34 16.85 13.37
CA TYR A 213 -0.21 18.31 13.50
C TYR A 213 0.94 18.86 12.68
N ALA A 214 2.11 18.22 12.71
CA ALA A 214 3.26 18.62 11.92
C ALA A 214 2.97 18.56 10.41
N PHE A 215 2.36 17.49 9.92
CA PHE A 215 2.04 17.34 8.51
C PHE A 215 0.94 18.28 8.03
N LEU A 216 -0.13 18.50 8.80
CA LEU A 216 -1.16 19.48 8.43
C LEU A 216 -0.59 20.91 8.40
N ALA A 217 0.30 21.24 9.32
CA ALA A 217 0.98 22.54 9.32
C ALA A 217 1.96 22.69 8.15
N ALA A 218 2.71 21.63 7.80
CA ALA A 218 3.55 21.59 6.61
C ALA A 218 2.73 21.71 5.31
N SER A 219 1.53 21.11 5.27
CA SER A 219 0.60 21.26 4.16
C SER A 219 0.07 22.68 4.03
N ALA A 220 -0.21 23.39 5.13
CA ALA A 220 -0.57 24.80 5.07
C ALA A 220 0.56 25.69 4.51
N THR A 221 1.81 25.22 4.49
CA THR A 221 2.95 25.89 3.86
C THR A 221 3.29 25.35 2.46
N GLY A 222 2.39 24.57 1.86
CA GLY A 222 2.56 24.06 0.51
C GLY A 222 3.33 22.74 0.41
N SER A 223 3.20 21.82 1.37
CA SER A 223 3.82 20.49 1.26
C SER A 223 2.95 19.34 1.74
N VAL A 224 2.77 18.35 0.87
CA VAL A 224 1.96 17.15 1.16
C VAL A 224 2.85 15.96 1.55
N ILE A 225 4.00 16.23 2.18
CA ILE A 225 4.95 15.21 2.64
C ILE A 225 4.34 14.20 3.61
N GLY A 226 3.24 14.55 4.29
CA GLY A 226 2.47 13.64 5.14
C GLY A 226 1.93 12.39 4.44
N GLY A 227 1.79 12.41 3.10
CA GLY A 227 1.44 11.23 2.29
C GLY A 227 2.45 10.07 2.45
N LEU A 228 3.68 10.37 2.89
CA LEU A 228 4.70 9.37 3.21
C LEU A 228 4.26 8.39 4.33
N PHE A 229 3.50 8.91 5.29
CA PHE A 229 3.00 8.21 6.48
C PHE A 229 1.51 7.84 6.38
N ASP A 230 0.89 8.09 5.23
CA ASP A 230 -0.48 7.65 4.99
C ASP A 230 -0.53 6.12 4.85
N PRO A 231 -1.37 5.39 5.61
CA PRO A 231 -1.42 3.93 5.55
C PRO A 231 -1.82 3.38 4.17
N ILE A 232 -2.65 4.10 3.40
CA ILE A 232 -3.08 3.64 2.08
C ILE A 232 -1.94 3.85 1.08
N CYS A 233 -1.31 5.02 1.08
CA CYS A 233 -0.14 5.32 0.24
C CYS A 233 1.02 4.34 0.51
N VAL A 234 1.30 4.05 1.79
CA VAL A 234 2.32 3.06 2.19
C VAL A 234 1.96 1.67 1.67
N ALA A 235 0.69 1.25 1.78
CA ALA A 235 0.24 -0.05 1.31
C ALA A 235 0.34 -0.16 -0.22
N VAL A 236 -0.15 0.84 -0.96
CA VAL A 236 -0.11 0.89 -2.43
C VAL A 236 1.34 0.86 -2.91
N ARG A 237 2.21 1.72 -2.37
CA ARG A 237 3.62 1.79 -2.75
C ARG A 237 4.35 0.48 -2.47
N ALA A 238 4.22 -0.06 -1.25
CA ALA A 238 4.95 -1.27 -0.89
C ALA A 238 4.46 -2.51 -1.64
N ILE A 239 3.14 -2.68 -1.76
CA ILE A 239 2.59 -3.84 -2.45
C ILE A 239 2.82 -3.72 -3.96
N GLY A 240 2.60 -2.52 -4.52
CA GLY A 240 2.75 -2.24 -5.94
C GLY A 240 4.18 -2.35 -6.45
N LEU A 241 5.15 -1.79 -5.73
CA LEU A 241 6.53 -1.70 -6.21
C LEU A 241 7.43 -2.81 -5.68
N ALA A 242 7.14 -3.37 -4.50
CA ALA A 242 7.99 -4.41 -3.89
C ALA A 242 7.33 -5.79 -3.91
N VAL A 243 6.13 -5.95 -3.33
CA VAL A 243 5.54 -7.28 -3.12
C VAL A 243 5.13 -7.94 -4.44
N ILE A 244 4.45 -7.21 -5.34
CA ILE A 244 3.97 -7.77 -6.61
C ILE A 244 5.14 -8.14 -7.53
N PRO A 245 6.12 -7.25 -7.82
CA PRO A 245 7.26 -7.62 -8.66
C PRO A 245 8.11 -8.74 -8.06
N ALA A 246 8.27 -8.80 -6.73
CA ALA A 246 8.96 -9.91 -6.07
C ALA A 246 8.20 -11.22 -6.20
N ALA A 247 6.88 -11.21 -6.03
CA ALA A 247 6.04 -12.40 -6.22
C ALA A 247 6.07 -12.88 -7.67
N GLN A 248 6.05 -11.96 -8.64
CA GLN A 248 6.19 -12.27 -10.06
C GLN A 248 7.58 -12.86 -10.37
N TYR A 249 8.65 -12.30 -9.80
CA TYR A 249 10.01 -12.84 -9.95
C TYR A 249 10.11 -14.28 -9.44
N VAL A 250 9.62 -14.53 -8.22
CA VAL A 250 9.64 -15.86 -7.61
C VAL A 250 8.78 -16.83 -8.42
N ALA A 251 7.60 -16.41 -8.85
CA ALA A 251 6.72 -17.23 -9.69
C ALA A 251 7.43 -17.62 -11.00
N ALA A 252 8.06 -16.66 -11.69
CA ALA A 252 8.80 -16.90 -12.92
C ALA A 252 9.99 -17.85 -12.74
N VAL A 253 10.74 -17.72 -11.63
CA VAL A 253 11.84 -18.64 -11.29
C VAL A 253 11.33 -20.06 -11.03
N VAL A 254 10.24 -20.19 -10.26
CA VAL A 254 9.66 -21.50 -9.91
C VAL A 254 9.12 -22.20 -11.15
N THR A 255 8.35 -21.52 -11.98
CA THR A 255 7.80 -22.12 -13.21
C THR A 255 8.86 -22.33 -14.28
N GLY A 256 9.84 -21.43 -14.40
CA GLY A 256 10.98 -21.62 -15.30
C GLY A 256 11.81 -22.85 -14.92
N SER A 257 12.01 -23.10 -13.62
CA SER A 257 12.68 -24.31 -13.14
C SER A 257 11.83 -25.58 -13.36
N ALA A 258 10.51 -25.48 -13.23
CA ALA A 258 9.59 -26.58 -13.52
C ALA A 258 9.56 -26.91 -15.03
N ALA A 259 9.65 -25.89 -15.89
CA ALA A 259 9.69 -26.04 -17.35
C ALA A 259 10.97 -26.71 -17.85
N THR A 260 12.10 -26.59 -17.14
CA THR A 260 13.34 -27.30 -17.49
C THR A 260 13.43 -28.70 -16.91
N THR A 261 12.42 -29.16 -16.15
CA THR A 261 12.38 -30.52 -15.62
C THR A 261 12.03 -31.51 -16.72
N GLY A 262 12.73 -32.65 -16.83
CA GLY A 262 12.56 -33.65 -17.91
C GLY A 262 11.20 -34.38 -17.98
N SER A 263 10.24 -34.03 -17.13
CA SER A 263 8.91 -34.62 -17.11
C SER A 263 7.89 -33.73 -17.85
N ARG A 264 7.44 -34.18 -19.02
CA ARG A 264 6.40 -33.55 -19.85
C ARG A 264 5.12 -33.09 -19.11
N PRO A 265 4.53 -33.84 -18.14
CA PRO A 265 3.34 -33.37 -17.44
C PRO A 265 3.61 -32.14 -16.56
N VAL A 266 4.82 -32.03 -15.98
CA VAL A 266 5.20 -30.89 -15.16
C VAL A 266 5.44 -29.65 -16.02
N GLN A 267 6.04 -29.82 -17.21
CA GLN A 267 6.23 -28.73 -18.17
C GLN A 267 4.88 -28.15 -18.61
N LEU A 268 3.94 -28.99 -19.07
CA LEU A 268 2.60 -28.54 -19.47
C LEU A 268 1.87 -27.83 -18.33
N ALA A 269 1.96 -28.35 -17.11
CA ALA A 269 1.36 -27.70 -15.95
C ALA A 269 2.01 -26.34 -15.64
N ALA A 270 3.32 -26.22 -15.79
CA ALA A 270 4.06 -24.98 -15.59
C ALA A 270 3.72 -23.93 -16.65
N ASP A 271 3.63 -24.32 -17.92
CA ASP A 271 3.26 -23.44 -19.03
C ASP A 271 1.82 -22.93 -18.86
N HIS A 272 0.87 -23.82 -18.59
CA HIS A 272 -0.51 -23.41 -18.30
C HIS A 272 -0.62 -22.49 -17.08
N ALA A 273 0.17 -22.75 -16.03
CA ALA A 273 0.20 -21.88 -14.86
C ALA A 273 0.78 -20.49 -15.22
N GLN A 274 1.83 -20.43 -16.04
CA GLN A 274 2.40 -19.17 -16.51
C GLN A 274 1.44 -18.38 -17.39
N ASP A 275 0.80 -19.03 -18.36
CA ASP A 275 -0.18 -18.38 -19.25
C ASP A 275 -1.36 -17.83 -18.47
N PHE A 276 -1.91 -18.63 -17.55
CA PHE A 276 -3.00 -18.19 -16.68
C PHE A 276 -2.56 -17.00 -15.83
N LEU A 277 -1.38 -17.08 -15.20
CA LEU A 277 -0.87 -16.03 -14.34
C LEU A 277 -0.56 -14.75 -15.11
N ALA A 278 0.03 -14.84 -16.31
CA ALA A 278 0.29 -13.70 -17.19
C ALA A 278 -1.01 -13.04 -17.69
N ALA A 279 -2.03 -13.84 -18.00
CA ALA A 279 -3.32 -13.33 -18.44
C ALA A 279 -4.15 -12.68 -17.31
N SER A 280 -4.03 -13.19 -16.08
CA SER A 280 -4.96 -12.82 -14.98
C SER A 280 -4.34 -11.97 -13.87
N VAL A 281 -3.07 -12.17 -13.51
CA VAL A 281 -2.46 -11.59 -12.30
C VAL A 281 -1.23 -10.75 -12.60
N TRP A 282 -0.29 -11.25 -13.40
CA TRP A 282 1.01 -10.62 -13.64
C TRP A 282 1.00 -9.60 -14.77
N GLN A 283 2.02 -8.75 -14.77
CA GLN A 283 2.34 -7.89 -15.91
C GLN A 283 3.18 -8.69 -16.90
N THR A 284 3.01 -8.44 -18.20
CA THR A 284 3.69 -9.18 -19.28
C THR A 284 5.22 -9.08 -19.23
N LYS A 285 5.75 -8.01 -18.63
CA LYS A 285 7.19 -7.82 -18.40
C LYS A 285 7.50 -7.79 -16.91
N GLN A 286 8.67 -8.31 -16.53
CA GLN A 286 9.18 -8.16 -15.17
C GLN A 286 9.58 -6.71 -14.92
N PHE A 287 8.93 -6.07 -13.96
CA PHE A 287 9.19 -4.67 -13.62
C PHE A 287 10.30 -4.57 -12.58
N TYR A 288 11.12 -3.53 -12.72
CA TYR A 288 12.22 -3.20 -11.83
C TYR A 288 12.08 -1.76 -11.41
N PHE A 289 11.89 -1.48 -10.12
CA PHE A 289 11.88 -0.09 -9.64
C PHE A 289 13.18 0.26 -8.90
N HIS A 290 13.68 1.45 -9.17
CA HIS A 290 14.79 2.02 -8.43
C HIS A 290 14.48 2.04 -6.92
N HIS A 291 15.45 1.69 -6.07
CA HIS A 291 15.30 1.62 -4.60
C HIS A 291 14.15 0.76 -4.03
N THR A 292 13.59 -0.17 -4.79
CA THR A 292 12.52 -1.08 -4.32
C THR A 292 12.88 -1.82 -3.03
N TRP A 293 14.14 -2.24 -2.91
CA TRP A 293 14.63 -2.98 -1.75
C TRP A 293 14.38 -2.20 -0.45
N PHE A 294 14.55 -0.88 -0.46
CA PHE A 294 14.37 -0.03 0.72
C PHE A 294 12.89 0.08 1.09
N VAL A 295 12.00 0.27 0.10
CA VAL A 295 10.54 0.26 0.29
C VAL A 295 10.07 -1.07 0.85
N GLY A 296 10.56 -2.19 0.30
CA GLY A 296 10.22 -3.54 0.72
C GLY A 296 10.66 -3.85 2.15
N ILE A 297 11.92 -3.55 2.50
CA ILE A 297 12.45 -3.75 3.86
C ILE A 297 11.66 -2.91 4.86
N LEU A 298 11.39 -1.64 4.56
CA LEU A 298 10.63 -0.76 5.45
C LEU A 298 9.22 -1.32 5.70
N PHE A 299 8.54 -1.79 4.65
CA PHE A 299 7.20 -2.37 4.77
C PHE A 299 7.20 -3.64 5.65
N VAL A 300 8.14 -4.55 5.42
CA VAL A 300 8.31 -5.75 6.25
C VAL A 300 8.62 -5.36 7.70
N ALA A 301 9.50 -4.38 7.92
CA ALA A 301 9.82 -3.89 9.26
C ALA A 301 8.59 -3.32 9.99
N ILE A 302 7.76 -2.52 9.30
CA ILE A 302 6.51 -1.97 9.85
C ILE A 302 5.55 -3.09 10.27
N LEU A 303 5.38 -4.11 9.43
CA LEU A 303 4.51 -5.25 9.72
C LEU A 303 5.08 -6.15 10.82
N PHE A 304 6.39 -6.37 10.81
CA PHE A 304 7.10 -7.14 11.84
C PHE A 304 7.02 -6.47 13.21
N MET A 305 6.96 -5.13 13.27
CA MET A 305 6.81 -4.38 14.51
C MET A 305 5.53 -4.73 15.29
N ASN A 306 4.53 -5.36 14.64
CA ASN A 306 3.36 -5.95 15.32
C ASN A 306 3.72 -6.96 16.40
N ARG A 307 4.91 -7.58 16.29
CA ARG A 307 5.45 -8.48 17.30
C ARG A 307 5.63 -7.77 18.65
N PHE A 308 6.09 -6.53 18.63
CA PHE A 308 6.38 -5.72 19.80
C PHE A 308 5.20 -4.85 20.20
N ILE A 309 4.55 -4.17 19.27
CA ILE A 309 3.40 -3.30 19.56
C ILE A 309 2.24 -3.77 18.70
N PRO A 310 1.15 -4.31 19.28
CA PRO A 310 0.03 -4.79 18.48
C PRO A 310 -0.55 -3.66 17.63
N ARG A 311 -0.67 -3.87 16.31
CA ARG A 311 -1.07 -2.82 15.35
C ARG A 311 -0.19 -1.56 15.51
N PHE A 312 1.13 -1.75 15.49
CA PHE A 312 2.13 -0.70 15.72
C PHE A 312 1.82 0.59 14.96
N TRP A 313 1.57 0.50 13.65
CA TRP A 313 1.29 1.66 12.81
C TRP A 313 0.06 2.45 13.28
N CYS A 314 -1.08 1.76 13.42
CA CYS A 314 -2.35 2.38 13.81
C CYS A 314 -2.28 3.03 15.22
N ARG A 315 -1.47 2.45 16.12
CA ARG A 315 -1.32 2.95 17.49
C ARG A 315 -0.33 4.09 17.60
N VAL A 316 0.77 4.07 16.85
CA VAL A 316 1.93 4.96 17.06
C VAL A 316 2.18 5.95 15.92
N LEU A 317 2.11 5.53 14.65
CA LEU A 317 2.61 6.33 13.52
C LEU A 317 1.52 6.91 12.60
N CYS A 318 0.33 6.32 12.55
CA CYS A 318 -0.69 6.62 11.54
C CYS A 318 -1.36 8.01 11.72
N PRO A 319 -1.03 9.02 10.90
CA PRO A 319 -1.61 10.36 11.01
C PRO A 319 -3.08 10.37 10.57
N LEU A 320 -3.46 9.56 9.57
CA LEU A 320 -4.87 9.34 9.20
C LEU A 320 -5.69 8.83 10.40
N GLY A 321 -5.14 7.90 11.18
CA GLY A 321 -5.79 7.39 12.36
C GLY A 321 -5.99 8.46 13.43
N ALA A 322 -4.99 9.33 13.64
CA ALA A 322 -5.09 10.48 14.54
C ALA A 322 -6.14 11.48 14.05
N PHE A 323 -6.16 11.78 12.75
CA PHE A 323 -7.11 12.67 12.11
C PHE A 323 -8.54 12.21 12.33
N LEU A 324 -8.84 10.94 12.01
CA LEU A 324 -10.13 10.34 12.29
C LEU A 324 -10.45 10.31 13.80
N GLY A 325 -9.46 10.20 14.68
CA GLY A 325 -9.64 10.27 16.13
C GLY A 325 -10.09 11.64 16.61
N VAL A 326 -9.63 12.73 16.00
CA VAL A 326 -10.11 14.09 16.29
C VAL A 326 -11.60 14.23 15.96
N PHE A 327 -12.07 13.66 14.85
CA PHE A 327 -13.49 13.70 14.48
C PHE A 327 -14.34 12.70 15.27
N ALA A 328 -13.80 11.52 15.59
CA ALA A 328 -14.50 10.48 16.36
C ALA A 328 -14.92 10.93 17.76
N ARG A 329 -14.36 12.04 18.27
CA ARG A 329 -14.81 12.70 19.51
C ARG A 329 -16.29 13.13 19.48
N PHE A 330 -16.82 13.36 18.28
CA PHE A 330 -18.22 13.71 18.06
C PHE A 330 -19.09 12.50 17.72
N ALA A 331 -18.53 11.28 17.77
CA ALA A 331 -19.24 10.08 17.35
C ALA A 331 -20.52 9.85 18.15
N LEU A 332 -21.61 9.58 17.44
CA LEU A 332 -22.91 9.24 18.04
C LEU A 332 -22.92 7.83 18.62
N PHE A 333 -22.17 6.90 18.02
CA PHE A 333 -22.05 5.53 18.48
C PHE A 333 -20.78 5.35 19.33
N GLY A 334 -20.90 4.68 20.47
CA GLY A 334 -19.74 4.40 21.32
C GLY A 334 -20.02 3.48 22.49
N MET A 335 -19.01 3.34 23.36
CA MET A 335 -19.00 2.40 24.47
C MET A 335 -19.57 3.02 25.74
N GLN A 336 -20.55 2.35 26.34
CA GLN A 336 -21.07 2.63 27.68
C GLN A 336 -20.56 1.56 28.65
N LYS A 337 -20.13 1.99 29.84
CA LYS A 337 -19.58 1.12 30.89
C LYS A 337 -20.38 1.23 32.18
N ASP A 338 -20.59 0.10 32.83
CA ASP A 338 -21.19 0.01 34.17
C ASP A 338 -20.11 -0.39 35.19
N HIS A 339 -19.50 0.62 35.82
CA HIS A 339 -18.33 0.41 36.68
C HIS A 339 -18.61 -0.49 37.89
N ALA A 340 -19.85 -0.50 38.40
CA ALA A 340 -20.24 -1.30 39.57
C ALA A 340 -20.17 -2.81 39.32
N LYS A 341 -20.24 -3.26 38.06
CA LYS A 341 -20.24 -4.68 37.69
C LYS A 341 -18.85 -5.22 37.32
N CYS A 342 -17.80 -4.39 37.37
CA CYS A 342 -16.49 -4.80 36.90
C CYS A 342 -15.70 -5.57 37.96
N THR A 343 -15.19 -6.73 37.59
CA THR A 343 -14.36 -7.61 38.43
C THR A 343 -12.87 -7.57 38.10
N ASP A 344 -12.42 -6.58 37.32
CA ASP A 344 -11.03 -6.39 36.88
C ASP A 344 -10.34 -7.64 36.29
N CYS A 345 -11.12 -8.53 35.66
CA CYS A 345 -10.63 -9.75 35.00
C CYS A 345 -9.68 -9.52 33.81
N ASN A 346 -9.52 -8.28 33.34
CA ASN A 346 -8.63 -7.86 32.23
C ASN A 346 -8.86 -8.52 30.85
N LEU A 347 -9.89 -9.35 30.68
CA LEU A 347 -10.21 -10.01 29.41
C LEU A 347 -10.50 -9.03 28.27
N CYS A 348 -11.14 -7.89 28.57
CA CYS A 348 -11.39 -6.84 27.59
C CYS A 348 -10.09 -6.21 27.06
N LEU A 349 -9.05 -6.09 27.89
CA LEU A 349 -7.74 -5.57 27.50
C LEU A 349 -6.98 -6.57 26.62
N VAL A 350 -7.07 -7.87 26.88
CA VAL A 350 -6.43 -8.91 26.05
C VAL A 350 -6.86 -8.78 24.58
N HIS A 351 -8.15 -8.49 24.35
CA HIS A 351 -8.74 -8.38 23.02
C HIS A 351 -8.84 -6.95 22.47
N CYS A 352 -8.44 -5.95 23.24
CA CYS A 352 -8.43 -4.56 22.81
C CYS A 352 -7.41 -4.32 21.69
N GLN A 353 -7.88 -3.78 20.57
CA GLN A 353 -7.04 -3.48 19.41
C GLN A 353 -6.55 -2.03 19.38
N GLY A 354 -7.29 -1.09 19.98
CA GLY A 354 -6.95 0.33 20.00
C GLY A 354 -6.02 0.75 21.13
N ALA A 355 -5.86 -0.09 22.17
CA ALA A 355 -5.31 0.33 23.46
C ALA A 355 -6.06 1.57 24.00
N ASP A 356 -7.37 1.41 24.19
CA ASP A 356 -8.35 2.45 24.55
C ASP A 356 -8.86 2.35 26.00
N SER A 357 -8.23 1.52 26.84
CA SER A 357 -8.63 1.27 28.24
C SER A 357 -10.13 0.89 28.40
N PRO A 358 -10.58 -0.25 27.86
CA PRO A 358 -11.96 -0.70 27.95
C PRO A 358 -12.34 -1.24 29.35
N GLN A 359 -11.38 -1.40 30.26
CA GLN A 359 -11.59 -1.88 31.64
C GLN A 359 -12.59 -0.99 32.41
N GLY A 360 -13.22 -1.56 33.45
CA GLY A 360 -14.01 -0.81 34.43
C GLY A 360 -13.11 0.10 35.28
N GLY A 361 -13.70 0.93 36.15
CA GLY A 361 -12.98 1.91 36.98
C GLY A 361 -12.31 3.10 36.27
N VAL A 362 -11.89 2.99 35.01
CA VAL A 362 -11.23 4.08 34.26
C VAL A 362 -12.10 4.62 33.14
N LYS A 363 -11.87 5.84 32.66
CA LYS A 363 -12.51 6.36 31.44
C LYS A 363 -11.86 5.73 30.21
N TRP A 364 -12.65 5.32 29.22
CA TRP A 364 -12.11 4.80 27.96
C TRP A 364 -11.76 5.94 27.00
N ARG A 365 -10.78 5.74 26.12
CA ARG A 365 -10.34 6.74 25.14
C ARG A 365 -11.06 6.55 23.80
N GLN A 366 -12.00 7.45 23.50
CA GLN A 366 -12.86 7.34 22.33
C GLN A 366 -12.10 7.61 21.02
N ASP A 367 -11.14 8.51 21.07
CA ASP A 367 -10.22 8.87 19.98
C ASP A 367 -9.28 7.71 19.59
N GLU A 368 -9.05 6.75 20.48
CA GLU A 368 -8.18 5.58 20.25
C GLU A 368 -8.94 4.31 19.81
N CYS A 369 -10.25 4.25 20.07
CA CYS A 369 -11.05 3.07 19.81
C CYS A 369 -11.25 2.83 18.31
N HIS A 370 -10.81 1.67 17.81
CA HIS A 370 -11.04 1.24 16.42
C HIS A 370 -12.42 0.62 16.16
N MET A 371 -13.35 0.68 17.13
CA MET A 371 -14.71 0.13 16.99
C MET A 371 -14.74 -1.34 16.54
N CYS A 372 -13.83 -2.15 17.11
CA CYS A 372 -13.68 -3.56 16.76
C CYS A 372 -14.68 -4.49 17.49
N LEU A 373 -15.34 -4.00 18.53
CA LEU A 373 -16.35 -4.68 19.36
C LEU A 373 -15.89 -5.95 20.10
N ASN A 374 -14.59 -6.26 20.07
CA ASN A 374 -14.07 -7.48 20.71
C ASN A 374 -14.15 -7.41 22.25
N CYS A 375 -14.15 -6.22 22.85
CA CYS A 375 -14.23 -6.06 24.30
C CYS A 375 -15.62 -6.40 24.86
N GLU A 376 -16.72 -6.03 24.17
CA GLU A 376 -18.08 -6.43 24.55
C GLU A 376 -18.29 -7.94 24.37
N SER A 377 -17.72 -8.55 23.32
CA SER A 377 -17.87 -9.99 23.11
C SER A 377 -17.12 -10.83 24.15
N ALA A 378 -15.98 -10.33 24.65
CA ALA A 378 -15.13 -11.02 25.63
C ALA A 378 -15.50 -10.77 27.10
N CYS A 379 -16.20 -9.68 27.44
CA CYS A 379 -16.48 -9.30 28.82
C CYS A 379 -17.49 -10.27 29.49
N PRO A 380 -17.14 -10.96 30.59
CA PRO A 380 -18.05 -11.90 31.23
C PRO A 380 -19.21 -11.22 31.95
N GLU A 381 -18.93 -10.16 32.69
CA GLU A 381 -19.93 -9.47 33.53
C GLU A 381 -20.85 -8.51 32.77
N ASP A 382 -20.81 -8.50 31.42
CA ASP A 382 -21.61 -7.61 30.57
C ASP A 382 -21.50 -6.11 30.91
N VAL A 383 -20.34 -5.71 31.46
CA VAL A 383 -19.99 -4.34 31.87
C VAL A 383 -19.97 -3.38 30.69
N ILE A 384 -19.59 -3.87 29.52
CA ILE A 384 -19.32 -3.09 28.32
C ILE A 384 -20.47 -3.25 27.33
N LYS A 385 -21.09 -2.14 26.91
CA LYS A 385 -22.15 -2.14 25.89
C LYS A 385 -21.91 -1.05 24.86
N PHE A 386 -21.89 -1.41 23.58
CA PHE A 386 -21.91 -0.43 22.50
C PHE A 386 -23.36 -0.01 22.18
N ARG A 387 -23.62 1.30 22.19
CA ARG A 387 -24.95 1.91 21.98
C ARG A 387 -24.82 3.23 21.21
N PHE A 388 -25.92 3.63 20.57
CA PHE A 388 -26.09 5.00 20.11
C PHE A 388 -26.31 5.93 21.31
N LEU A 389 -25.72 7.12 21.25
CA LEU A 389 -25.72 8.16 22.26
C LEU A 389 -25.30 7.64 23.66
N PRO A 390 -24.06 7.11 23.79
CA PRO A 390 -23.57 6.60 25.06
C PRO A 390 -23.37 7.72 26.09
N ASN A 391 -23.40 7.37 27.37
CA ASN A 391 -23.12 8.32 28.45
C ASN A 391 -21.66 8.81 28.40
N ARG A 392 -21.47 10.09 28.05
CA ARG A 392 -20.16 10.76 27.92
C ARG A 392 -19.34 10.76 29.20
N LYS A 393 -19.95 10.58 30.39
CA LYS A 393 -19.22 10.51 31.67
C LYS A 393 -18.19 9.37 31.72
N SER A 394 -18.43 8.31 30.95
CA SER A 394 -17.54 7.15 30.87
C SER A 394 -16.37 7.31 29.88
N ALA A 395 -16.37 8.36 29.05
CA ALA A 395 -15.42 8.55 27.95
C ALA A 395 -14.46 9.73 28.18
N LEU A 396 -13.21 9.53 27.76
CA LEU A 396 -12.25 10.59 27.45
C LEU A 396 -12.39 10.90 25.96
N VAL A 397 -12.79 12.14 25.66
CA VAL A 397 -13.19 12.58 24.32
C VAL A 397 -12.07 13.40 23.66
N THR A 398 -11.23 14.05 24.46
CA THR A 398 -10.09 14.83 23.97
C THR A 398 -8.87 13.94 23.81
N PRO A 399 -8.15 14.02 22.68
CA PRO A 399 -6.85 13.38 22.54
C PRO A 399 -5.91 13.80 23.66
N ASP A 400 -5.13 12.85 24.16
CA ASP A 400 -4.17 13.06 25.23
C ASP A 400 -2.90 13.73 24.70
N THR A 401 -3.02 14.99 24.27
CA THR A 401 -1.90 15.77 23.70
C THR A 401 -1.57 16.96 24.60
N GLY A 402 -0.29 17.10 24.94
CA GLY A 402 0.19 18.30 25.63
C GLY A 402 0.10 19.51 24.70
N ARG A 403 -0.63 20.57 25.11
CA ARG A 403 -0.85 21.78 24.29
C ARG A 403 0.46 22.40 23.78
N ARG A 404 1.48 22.51 24.65
CA ARG A 404 2.80 23.06 24.29
C ARG A 404 3.50 22.21 23.22
N THR A 405 3.50 20.89 23.38
CA THR A 405 4.11 19.97 22.42
C THR A 405 3.35 19.97 21.09
N ALA A 406 2.01 20.01 21.12
CA ALA A 406 1.20 20.08 19.91
C ALA A 406 1.50 21.36 19.10
N LEU A 407 1.55 22.51 19.78
CA LEU A 407 1.95 23.78 19.16
C LEU A 407 3.38 23.74 18.63
N ALA A 408 4.33 23.20 19.40
CA ALA A 408 5.72 23.06 18.97
C ALA A 408 5.85 22.17 17.72
N THR A 409 5.10 21.06 17.65
CA THR A 409 5.12 20.16 16.48
C THR A 409 4.47 20.77 15.25
N ALA A 410 3.38 21.54 15.43
CA ALA A 410 2.75 22.29 14.35
C ALA A 410 3.70 23.41 13.86
N ALA A 411 4.30 24.16 14.76
CA ALA A 411 5.28 25.20 14.43
C ALA A 411 6.49 24.62 13.70
N ALA A 412 7.04 23.49 14.16
CA ALA A 412 8.10 22.79 13.46
C ALA A 412 7.68 22.39 12.04
N GLY A 413 6.47 21.83 11.87
CA GLY A 413 5.93 21.50 10.53
C GLY A 413 5.81 22.71 9.62
N ALA A 414 5.31 23.84 10.12
CA ALA A 414 5.17 25.08 9.37
C ALA A 414 6.51 25.79 9.06
N VAL A 415 7.57 25.55 9.85
CA VAL A 415 8.86 26.22 9.66
C VAL A 415 9.82 25.38 8.85
N ILE A 416 9.88 24.06 9.05
CA ILE A 416 10.88 23.17 8.43
C ILE A 416 10.83 23.23 6.90
N ILE A 417 9.64 23.18 6.30
CA ILE A 417 9.54 23.15 4.83
C ILE A 417 9.97 24.51 4.22
N PRO A 418 9.41 25.67 4.63
CA PRO A 418 9.87 26.94 4.08
C PRO A 418 11.37 27.20 4.33
N THR A 419 11.88 26.86 5.51
CA THR A 419 13.32 27.04 5.80
C THR A 419 14.20 26.14 4.95
N ALA A 420 13.80 24.89 4.71
CA ALA A 420 14.53 23.99 3.82
C ALA A 420 14.50 24.47 2.35
N ARG A 421 13.41 25.13 1.92
CA ARG A 421 13.33 25.78 0.59
C ARG A 421 14.24 26.98 0.47
N ILE A 422 14.28 27.84 1.49
CA ILE A 422 15.15 29.03 1.54
C ILE A 422 16.64 28.64 1.60
N ALA A 423 16.97 27.55 2.30
CA ALA A 423 18.36 27.11 2.51
C ALA A 423 19.04 26.50 1.28
N ASP A 424 18.42 26.55 0.09
CA ASP A 424 18.90 25.91 -1.14
C ASP A 424 19.17 24.41 -1.02
N VAL A 425 18.51 23.76 -0.05
CA VAL A 425 18.52 22.30 0.11
C VAL A 425 17.43 21.66 -0.77
N LEU A 426 16.50 22.46 -1.32
CA LEU A 426 15.29 21.97 -1.99
C LEU A 426 14.97 22.54 -3.39
N ASP A 427 15.29 23.81 -3.75
CA ASP A 427 14.68 24.46 -4.94
C ASP A 427 15.64 25.14 -5.96
N ALA A 428 16.85 25.63 -5.64
CA ALA A 428 17.54 26.54 -6.58
C ALA A 428 18.40 25.86 -7.66
N ASN A 429 18.62 24.54 -7.59
CA ASN A 429 19.29 23.78 -8.64
C ASN A 429 18.35 22.70 -9.18
N TYR A 430 17.71 22.97 -10.33
CA TYR A 430 17.02 21.95 -11.09
C TYR A 430 18.02 20.84 -11.45
N ASP A 431 17.84 19.65 -10.87
CA ASP A 431 18.59 18.49 -11.33
C ASP A 431 18.06 18.10 -12.71
N HIS A 432 18.94 18.15 -13.71
CA HIS A 432 18.70 17.76 -15.10
C HIS A 432 18.08 16.35 -15.24
N ARG A 433 18.23 15.50 -14.21
CA ARG A 433 17.70 14.13 -14.17
C ARG A 433 16.25 14.05 -13.68
N VAL A 434 15.67 15.12 -13.14
CA VAL A 434 14.29 15.14 -12.63
C VAL A 434 13.32 15.37 -13.77
N ILE A 435 13.12 14.32 -14.57
CA ILE A 435 12.13 14.28 -15.64
C ILE A 435 10.81 13.78 -15.04
N ARG A 436 9.75 14.60 -15.07
CA ARG A 436 8.43 14.22 -14.55
C ARG A 436 7.58 13.54 -15.63
N PRO A 437 6.59 12.69 -15.26
CA PRO A 437 5.66 12.11 -16.23
C PRO A 437 4.87 13.18 -17.00
N PRO A 438 4.38 12.86 -18.22
CA PRO A 438 3.59 13.80 -19.00
C PRO A 438 2.30 14.21 -18.27
N GLY A 439 1.93 15.49 -18.39
CA GLY A 439 0.78 16.07 -17.68
C GLY A 439 1.07 16.49 -16.24
N SER A 440 2.31 16.36 -15.75
CA SER A 440 2.70 16.90 -14.45
C SER A 440 2.64 18.43 -14.45
N VAL A 441 2.12 19.01 -13.37
CA VAL A 441 2.16 20.45 -13.15
C VAL A 441 3.59 20.94 -12.84
N GLU A 442 3.78 22.26 -12.76
CA GLU A 442 5.07 22.88 -12.39
C GLU A 442 5.61 22.27 -11.08
N GLU A 443 6.94 22.16 -10.93
CA GLU A 443 7.60 21.40 -9.85
C GLU A 443 7.08 21.74 -8.45
N ARG A 444 6.92 23.04 -8.14
CA ARG A 444 6.42 23.48 -6.83
C ARG A 444 4.98 23.03 -6.59
N GLU A 445 4.10 23.28 -7.55
CA GLU A 445 2.69 22.85 -7.52
C GLU A 445 2.57 21.31 -7.49
N PHE A 446 3.54 20.62 -8.07
CA PHE A 446 3.59 19.17 -8.10
C PHE A 446 3.89 18.60 -6.71
N LEU A 447 4.85 19.17 -5.98
CA LEU A 447 5.18 18.79 -4.59
C LEU A 447 4.04 19.13 -3.61
N GLU A 448 3.28 20.18 -3.90
CA GLU A 448 2.04 20.58 -3.21
C GLU A 448 0.84 19.65 -3.46
N ARG A 449 0.94 18.71 -4.41
CA ARG A 449 -0.15 17.79 -4.77
C ARG A 449 0.21 16.32 -4.65
N CYS A 450 1.47 15.96 -4.87
CA CYS A 450 1.87 14.56 -4.93
C CYS A 450 1.87 13.91 -3.54
N ILE A 451 1.01 12.92 -3.33
CA ILE A 451 0.94 12.15 -2.07
C ILE A 451 1.91 10.96 -2.02
N ARG A 452 2.74 10.77 -3.06
CA ARG A 452 3.74 9.70 -3.14
C ARG A 452 3.14 8.29 -3.02
N CYS A 453 1.94 8.09 -3.59
CA CYS A 453 1.22 6.80 -3.60
C CYS A 453 1.85 5.76 -4.54
N ALA A 454 2.58 6.22 -5.57
CA ALA A 454 3.27 5.40 -6.56
C ALA A 454 2.38 4.61 -7.55
N GLU A 455 1.09 4.95 -7.68
CA GLU A 455 0.21 4.34 -8.70
C GLU A 455 0.67 4.64 -10.13
N CYS A 456 1.15 5.87 -10.39
CA CYS A 456 1.67 6.26 -11.71
C CYS A 456 2.93 5.46 -12.11
N MET A 457 3.74 5.03 -11.14
CA MET A 457 4.91 4.17 -11.38
C MET A 457 4.44 2.77 -11.80
N LYS A 458 3.45 2.24 -11.07
CA LYS A 458 2.95 0.89 -11.30
C LYS A 458 2.21 0.71 -12.63
N VAL A 459 1.40 1.71 -13.02
CA VAL A 459 0.62 1.66 -14.26
C VAL A 459 1.50 1.79 -15.51
N CYS A 460 2.75 2.24 -15.37
CA CYS A 460 3.66 2.49 -16.48
C CYS A 460 3.99 1.20 -17.26
N PRO A 461 3.55 1.05 -18.52
CA PRO A 461 3.68 -0.20 -19.28
C PRO A 461 5.14 -0.52 -19.64
N ASN A 462 5.95 0.52 -19.86
CA ASN A 462 7.36 0.41 -20.23
C ASN A 462 8.29 0.46 -19.01
N ASN A 463 7.75 0.50 -17.77
CA ASN A 463 8.53 0.60 -16.54
C ASN A 463 9.55 1.78 -16.59
N ALA A 464 9.08 2.94 -17.07
CA ALA A 464 9.90 4.15 -17.23
C ALA A 464 9.89 5.05 -15.98
N ILE A 465 8.81 4.99 -15.19
CA ILE A 465 8.59 5.87 -14.04
C ILE A 465 9.01 5.16 -12.75
N HIS A 466 9.91 5.78 -12.00
CA HIS A 466 10.51 5.24 -10.78
C HIS A 466 10.37 6.20 -9.59
N PRO A 467 10.48 5.70 -8.35
CA PRO A 467 10.53 6.55 -7.18
C PRO A 467 11.88 7.25 -7.08
N ALA A 468 11.86 8.58 -7.03
CA ALA A 468 13.02 9.39 -6.67
C ALA A 468 13.48 9.07 -5.24
N PHE A 469 14.77 9.19 -4.99
CA PHE A 469 15.36 9.12 -3.66
C PHE A 469 15.78 10.52 -3.20
N PHE A 470 16.86 11.04 -3.77
CA PHE A 470 17.37 12.39 -3.47
C PHE A 470 17.55 13.26 -4.73
N GLU A 471 17.27 12.72 -5.91
CA GLU A 471 17.38 13.43 -7.20
C GLU A 471 16.47 14.66 -7.25
N ALA A 472 15.28 14.57 -6.63
CA ALA A 472 14.32 15.68 -6.55
C ALA A 472 14.35 16.38 -5.16
N GLY A 473 15.48 16.33 -4.47
CA GLY A 473 15.62 16.84 -3.10
C GLY A 473 14.88 16.01 -2.05
N ILE A 474 14.95 16.44 -0.79
CA ILE A 474 14.32 15.72 0.35
C ILE A 474 12.80 15.77 0.26
N GLU A 475 12.24 16.89 -0.21
CA GLU A 475 10.80 17.01 -0.45
C GLU A 475 10.36 16.06 -1.58
N GLY A 476 11.17 15.88 -2.62
CA GLY A 476 10.91 14.95 -3.72
C GLY A 476 11.06 13.47 -3.39
N LEU A 477 11.33 13.07 -2.14
CA LEU A 477 11.49 11.65 -1.78
C LEU A 477 10.28 10.82 -2.21
N TRP A 478 10.53 9.76 -2.98
CA TRP A 478 9.56 8.83 -3.57
C TRP A 478 8.49 9.46 -4.47
N THR A 479 8.78 10.64 -5.02
CA THR A 479 8.00 11.20 -6.13
C THR A 479 8.36 10.53 -7.46
N PRO A 480 7.48 10.54 -8.48
CA PRO A 480 7.76 9.91 -9.77
C PRO A 480 8.77 10.68 -10.62
N ILE A 481 9.81 9.99 -11.07
CA ILE A 481 10.77 10.45 -12.07
C ILE A 481 10.88 9.44 -13.20
N VAL A 482 11.13 9.90 -14.41
CA VAL A 482 11.39 9.05 -15.57
C VAL A 482 12.88 8.73 -15.63
N ILE A 483 13.22 7.45 -15.74
CA ILE A 483 14.62 7.00 -15.94
C ILE A 483 14.70 6.30 -17.31
N PRO A 484 15.02 7.05 -18.39
CA PRO A 484 15.01 6.55 -19.76
C PRO A 484 15.80 5.25 -19.98
N ARG A 485 16.93 5.09 -19.28
CA ARG A 485 17.75 3.88 -19.38
C ARG A 485 17.02 2.59 -18.96
N ILE A 486 16.09 2.67 -18.01
CA ILE A 486 15.30 1.52 -17.56
C ILE A 486 14.09 1.32 -18.49
N GLY A 487 13.38 2.39 -18.82
CA GLY A 487 12.25 2.39 -19.74
C GLY A 487 11.94 3.78 -20.27
N TYR A 488 11.22 3.86 -21.39
CA TYR A 488 10.88 5.12 -22.05
C TYR A 488 9.37 5.43 -21.98
N CYS A 489 9.02 6.70 -22.10
CA CYS A 489 7.63 7.14 -22.14
C CYS A 489 7.00 6.81 -23.50
N GLU A 490 6.00 5.92 -23.52
CA GLU A 490 5.28 5.55 -24.73
C GLU A 490 4.50 6.74 -25.31
N HIS A 491 4.58 6.99 -26.61
CA HIS A 491 4.13 8.25 -27.25
C HIS A 491 2.63 8.50 -27.02
N SER A 492 1.78 7.49 -27.20
CA SER A 492 0.32 7.59 -27.08
C SER A 492 -0.24 7.34 -25.67
N CYS A 493 0.59 6.96 -24.69
CA CYS A 493 0.10 6.52 -23.38
C CYS A 493 -0.24 7.68 -22.41
N VAL A 494 -1.45 7.71 -21.84
CA VAL A 494 -1.90 8.76 -20.88
C VAL A 494 -2.20 8.24 -19.45
N LEU A 495 -1.88 6.98 -19.18
CA LEU A 495 -2.32 6.25 -17.98
C LEU A 495 -1.86 6.86 -16.63
N CYS A 496 -0.72 7.56 -16.59
CA CYS A 496 -0.22 8.17 -15.36
C CYS A 496 -1.13 9.29 -14.82
N GLY A 497 -1.82 10.01 -15.71
CA GLY A 497 -2.82 11.02 -15.33
C GLY A 497 -4.12 10.38 -14.86
N ASP A 498 -4.52 9.23 -15.43
CA ASP A 498 -5.75 8.53 -15.07
C ASP A 498 -5.75 8.06 -13.61
N VAL A 499 -4.61 7.56 -13.12
CA VAL A 499 -4.46 7.02 -11.76
C VAL A 499 -4.13 8.08 -10.69
N CYS A 500 -3.88 9.34 -11.07
CA CYS A 500 -3.44 10.35 -10.10
C CYS A 500 -4.64 10.91 -9.31
N PRO A 501 -4.75 10.66 -7.98
CA PRO A 501 -5.93 11.05 -7.20
C PRO A 501 -6.00 12.55 -6.89
N THR A 502 -4.85 13.24 -6.90
CA THR A 502 -4.73 14.64 -6.47
C THR A 502 -4.60 15.64 -7.61
N GLY A 503 -4.52 15.17 -8.85
CA GLY A 503 -4.22 16.01 -10.01
C GLY A 503 -2.80 16.60 -10.03
N ALA A 504 -1.85 16.01 -9.31
CA ALA A 504 -0.42 16.31 -9.48
C ALA A 504 0.05 16.01 -10.92
N ILE A 505 -0.46 14.90 -11.48
CA ILE A 505 -0.42 14.58 -12.90
C ILE A 505 -1.85 14.78 -13.41
N GLN A 506 -2.04 15.73 -14.33
CA GLN A 506 -3.33 16.07 -14.89
C GLN A 506 -3.81 14.97 -15.87
N LYS A 507 -5.13 14.81 -15.97
CA LYS A 507 -5.75 13.93 -16.96
C LYS A 507 -5.68 14.61 -18.33
N ILE A 508 -4.74 14.14 -19.16
CA ILE A 508 -4.51 14.63 -20.52
C ILE A 508 -5.11 13.67 -21.54
N THR A 509 -5.46 14.17 -22.73
CA THR A 509 -5.89 13.33 -23.86
C THR A 509 -4.70 12.87 -24.68
N GLU A 510 -4.89 11.80 -25.46
CA GLU A 510 -3.86 11.28 -26.39
C GLU A 510 -3.50 12.33 -27.44
N GLU A 511 -4.51 13.05 -27.96
CA GLU A 511 -4.34 14.17 -28.89
C GLU A 511 -3.49 15.28 -28.29
N GLN A 512 -3.75 15.66 -27.03
CA GLN A 512 -2.97 16.68 -26.33
C GLN A 512 -1.52 16.24 -26.14
N LYS A 513 -1.31 14.97 -25.78
CA LYS A 513 0.03 14.41 -25.59
C LYS A 513 0.82 14.38 -26.89
N MET A 514 0.20 13.91 -27.97
CA MET A 514 0.83 13.75 -29.29
C MET A 514 0.94 15.07 -30.07
N GLY A 515 0.23 16.12 -29.66
CA GLY A 515 0.24 17.41 -30.36
C GLY A 515 -0.64 17.44 -31.62
N VAL A 516 -1.76 16.72 -31.62
CA VAL A 516 -2.72 16.77 -32.74
C VAL A 516 -3.51 18.08 -32.63
N GLY A 517 -3.24 19.04 -33.51
CA GLY A 517 -3.90 20.36 -33.53
C GLY A 517 -3.37 21.36 -32.49
N GLN A 518 -2.32 21.02 -31.74
CA GLN A 518 -1.65 21.88 -30.76
C GLN A 518 -0.19 21.42 -30.54
N LYS A 519 0.63 22.20 -29.83
CA LYS A 519 2.01 21.77 -29.48
C LYS A 519 1.97 20.49 -28.59
N PRO A 520 2.78 19.46 -28.87
CA PRO A 520 2.84 18.26 -28.04
C PRO A 520 3.34 18.56 -26.63
N ILE A 521 2.94 17.74 -25.67
CA ILE A 521 3.43 17.83 -24.29
C ILE A 521 4.83 17.19 -24.26
N SER A 522 5.85 18.05 -24.17
CA SER A 522 7.23 17.64 -23.96
C SER A 522 7.54 17.52 -22.47
N ILE A 523 8.27 16.46 -22.10
CA ILE A 523 8.77 16.23 -20.74
C ILE A 523 10.28 16.51 -20.62
N GLY A 524 10.94 16.93 -21.70
CA GLY A 524 12.37 17.19 -21.72
C GLY A 524 12.96 17.15 -23.12
N THR A 525 14.29 17.15 -23.22
CA THR A 525 15.01 17.17 -24.51
C THR A 525 16.21 16.24 -24.50
N ALA A 526 16.48 15.60 -25.65
CA ALA A 526 17.60 14.68 -25.84
C ALA A 526 18.87 15.42 -26.30
N PHE A 527 20.03 14.97 -25.81
CA PHE A 527 21.36 15.48 -26.13
C PHE A 527 22.34 14.35 -26.41
N TYR A 528 23.36 14.62 -27.22
CA TYR A 528 24.43 13.65 -27.54
C TYR A 528 25.75 14.00 -26.86
N ASP A 529 26.38 13.01 -26.26
CA ASP A 529 27.80 13.00 -25.93
C ASP A 529 28.57 12.49 -27.15
N GLN A 530 29.12 13.42 -27.93
CA GLN A 530 29.86 13.11 -29.15
C GLN A 530 31.09 12.23 -28.89
N GLY A 531 31.68 12.29 -27.68
CA GLY A 531 32.82 11.45 -27.31
C GLY A 531 32.47 9.97 -27.13
N ARG A 532 31.19 9.66 -26.92
CA ARG A 532 30.67 8.29 -26.72
C ARG A 532 29.87 7.77 -27.91
N CYS A 533 29.32 8.66 -28.71
CA CYS A 533 28.47 8.29 -29.84
C CYS A 533 29.29 7.56 -30.91
N LEU A 534 28.84 6.36 -31.31
CA LEU A 534 29.60 5.47 -32.20
C LEU A 534 29.94 6.11 -33.57
N PRO A 535 28.99 6.82 -34.24
CA PRO A 535 29.30 7.53 -35.48
C PRO A 535 30.23 8.73 -35.30
N TRP A 536 30.17 9.42 -34.15
CA TRP A 536 30.98 10.61 -33.88
C TRP A 536 32.42 10.27 -33.47
N SER A 537 32.58 9.35 -32.51
CA SER A 537 33.87 9.08 -31.86
C SER A 537 34.63 7.89 -32.47
N MET A 538 33.92 6.83 -32.87
CA MET A 538 34.54 5.56 -33.28
C MET A 538 34.45 5.28 -34.78
N SER A 539 33.83 6.19 -35.55
CA SER A 539 33.52 5.99 -36.97
C SER A 539 32.88 4.61 -37.22
N VAL A 540 31.86 4.29 -36.42
CA VAL A 540 31.06 3.06 -36.54
C VAL A 540 29.63 3.46 -36.93
N PRO A 541 29.08 2.93 -38.03
CA PRO A 541 27.73 3.26 -38.47
C PRO A 541 26.67 2.79 -37.45
N CYS A 542 25.73 3.67 -37.12
CA CYS A 542 24.65 3.40 -36.17
C CYS A 542 23.48 4.37 -36.39
N ILE A 543 22.27 3.84 -36.60
CA ILE A 543 21.04 4.63 -36.87
C ILE A 543 19.96 4.46 -35.80
N VAL A 544 20.22 3.64 -34.77
CA VAL A 544 19.20 3.14 -33.83
C VAL A 544 18.35 4.26 -33.22
N CYS A 545 18.95 5.39 -32.86
CA CYS A 545 18.25 6.52 -32.26
C CYS A 545 17.23 7.20 -33.20
N GLU A 546 17.50 7.27 -34.49
CA GLU A 546 16.58 7.79 -35.50
C GLU A 546 15.45 6.79 -35.76
N GLU A 547 15.77 5.50 -35.90
CA GLU A 547 14.76 4.46 -36.17
C GLU A 547 13.70 4.38 -35.07
N PHE A 548 14.14 4.47 -33.81
CA PHE A 548 13.25 4.38 -32.65
C PHE A 548 12.57 5.70 -32.25
N CYS A 549 12.91 6.83 -32.91
CA CYS A 549 12.28 8.11 -32.60
C CYS A 549 10.77 8.05 -32.95
N PRO A 550 9.85 8.18 -31.97
CA PRO A 550 8.43 7.95 -32.20
C PRO A 550 7.68 9.17 -32.78
N THR A 551 8.33 10.33 -32.87
CA THR A 551 7.68 11.56 -33.36
C THR A 551 7.56 11.54 -34.88
N SER A 552 6.52 12.19 -35.41
CA SER A 552 6.31 12.34 -36.86
C SER A 552 5.98 13.81 -37.17
N PRO A 553 6.93 14.60 -37.71
CA PRO A 553 8.28 14.23 -38.16
C PRO A 553 9.22 13.79 -37.03
N LYS A 554 10.26 13.01 -37.37
CA LYS A 554 11.25 12.51 -36.42
C LYS A 554 12.07 13.66 -35.85
N ALA A 555 12.22 13.69 -34.53
CA ALA A 555 13.04 14.68 -33.84
C ALA A 555 14.54 14.40 -33.97
N ILE A 556 14.92 13.18 -34.35
CA ILE A 556 16.30 12.79 -34.57
C ILE A 556 16.47 12.53 -36.06
N TRP A 557 17.46 13.16 -36.67
CA TRP A 557 17.86 12.97 -38.07
C TRP A 557 19.35 12.70 -38.14
N VAL A 558 19.81 12.11 -39.24
CA VAL A 558 21.21 11.76 -39.44
C VAL A 558 21.83 12.53 -40.60
N GLU A 559 23.07 12.94 -40.41
CA GLU A 559 23.93 13.50 -41.44
C GLU A 559 24.83 12.38 -41.98
N GLU A 560 24.73 12.10 -43.27
CA GLU A 560 25.56 11.09 -43.94
C GLU A 560 26.93 11.68 -44.31
N VAL A 561 28.01 11.11 -43.77
CA VAL A 561 29.38 11.61 -43.95
C VAL A 561 30.35 10.45 -44.15
N ASP A 562 31.24 10.57 -45.14
CA ASP A 562 32.35 9.64 -45.33
C ASP A 562 33.58 10.12 -44.56
N ILE A 563 34.08 9.29 -43.63
CA ILE A 563 35.19 9.65 -42.75
C ILE A 563 36.35 8.65 -42.94
N PRO A 564 37.60 9.11 -43.03
CA PRO A 564 38.75 8.22 -43.03
C PRO A 564 38.95 7.60 -41.63
N LYS A 565 38.92 6.27 -41.54
CA LYS A 565 39.13 5.49 -40.32
C LYS A 565 40.46 4.75 -40.39
N ARG A 566 41.26 4.86 -39.33
CA ARG A 566 42.52 4.12 -39.19
C ARG A 566 42.24 2.64 -39.03
N GLU A 567 42.84 1.80 -39.88
CA GLU A 567 42.69 0.36 -39.74
C GLU A 567 43.45 -0.17 -38.50
N PRO A 568 42.91 -1.16 -37.78
CA PRO A 568 43.53 -1.75 -36.59
C PRO A 568 44.60 -2.78 -36.97
N VAL A 569 45.46 -2.48 -37.95
CA VAL A 569 46.59 -3.32 -38.35
C VAL A 569 47.83 -2.86 -37.57
N ALA A 570 48.64 -3.81 -37.09
CA ALA A 570 49.92 -3.49 -36.46
C ALA A 570 50.74 -2.63 -37.42
N ALA A 571 51.18 -1.46 -36.97
CA ALA A 571 52.03 -0.58 -37.77
C ALA A 571 53.30 -1.37 -38.16
N GLU A 572 53.50 -1.62 -39.44
CA GLU A 572 54.83 -2.04 -39.94
C GLU A 572 55.84 -0.95 -39.59
N HIS A 573 57.07 -1.34 -39.24
CA HIS A 573 58.15 -0.46 -38.80
C HIS A 573 58.22 0.85 -39.61
N GLY A 574 57.80 1.96 -39.01
CA GLY A 574 57.91 3.31 -39.58
C GLY A 574 56.81 3.76 -40.55
N LYS A 575 55.74 2.98 -40.77
CA LYS A 575 54.61 3.37 -41.64
C LYS A 575 53.33 3.57 -40.82
N GLU A 576 52.65 4.69 -41.05
CA GLU A 576 51.31 4.92 -40.50
C GLU A 576 50.31 3.89 -41.07
N PRO A 577 49.39 3.35 -40.27
CA PRO A 577 48.40 2.40 -40.76
C PRO A 577 47.53 3.00 -41.86
N PRO A 578 47.10 2.21 -42.85
CA PRO A 578 46.25 2.69 -43.93
C PRO A 578 44.92 3.25 -43.38
N MET A 579 44.46 4.34 -43.99
CA MET A 579 43.16 4.95 -43.70
C MET A 579 42.13 4.39 -44.67
N LYS A 580 41.05 3.82 -44.16
CA LYS A 580 39.91 3.32 -44.93
C LYS A 580 38.75 4.30 -44.82
N MET A 581 38.17 4.71 -45.94
CA MET A 581 36.95 5.52 -45.93
C MET A 581 35.78 4.68 -45.41
N VAL A 582 35.09 5.18 -44.38
CA VAL A 582 33.91 4.55 -43.78
C VAL A 582 32.76 5.54 -43.83
N HIS A 583 31.65 5.10 -44.40
CA HIS A 583 30.39 5.84 -44.40
C HIS A 583 29.73 5.78 -43.02
N VAL A 584 29.41 6.93 -42.44
CA VAL A 584 28.76 7.02 -41.13
C VAL A 584 27.56 7.96 -41.16
N GLN A 585 26.62 7.68 -40.26
CA GLN A 585 25.39 8.47 -40.06
C GLN A 585 25.50 9.19 -38.73
N ARG A 586 25.84 10.48 -38.74
CA ARG A 586 26.00 11.29 -37.52
C ARG A 586 24.65 11.80 -37.05
N PRO A 587 24.16 11.40 -35.86
CA PRO A 587 22.84 11.81 -35.41
C PRO A 587 22.86 13.23 -34.83
N HIS A 588 21.78 13.97 -35.10
CA HIS A 588 21.45 15.29 -34.58
C HIS A 588 20.03 15.31 -34.02
N VAL A 589 19.75 16.18 -33.05
CA VAL A 589 18.40 16.35 -32.46
C VAL A 589 17.86 17.71 -32.84
N ASP A 590 16.62 17.75 -33.32
CA ASP A 590 15.81 18.96 -33.41
C ASP A 590 15.03 19.16 -32.09
N PRO A 591 15.38 20.16 -31.26
CA PRO A 591 14.70 20.43 -29.99
C PRO A 591 13.22 20.81 -30.15
N SER A 592 12.82 21.34 -31.31
CA SER A 592 11.44 21.78 -31.54
C SER A 592 10.45 20.61 -31.68
N LEU A 593 10.95 19.46 -32.13
CA LEU A 593 10.21 18.21 -32.31
C LEU A 593 10.41 17.24 -31.15
N CYS A 594 11.50 17.39 -30.39
CA CYS A 594 11.82 16.49 -29.30
C CYS A 594 10.84 16.63 -28.13
N ILE A 595 10.20 15.51 -27.75
CA ILE A 595 9.27 15.46 -26.62
C ILE A 595 9.89 14.91 -25.32
N GLY A 596 11.19 14.56 -25.34
CA GLY A 596 11.88 14.04 -24.16
C GLY A 596 11.44 12.64 -23.71
N CYS A 597 10.87 11.83 -24.59
CA CYS A 597 10.31 10.51 -24.22
C CYS A 597 11.35 9.50 -23.68
N GLY A 598 12.64 9.67 -23.98
CA GLY A 598 13.70 8.79 -23.51
C GLY A 598 13.91 7.52 -24.35
N ALA A 599 13.18 7.33 -25.46
CA ALA A 599 13.30 6.15 -26.30
C ALA A 599 14.73 5.95 -26.83
N CYS A 600 15.36 7.04 -27.32
CA CYS A 600 16.73 7.03 -27.84
C CYS A 600 17.77 6.60 -26.79
N GLU A 601 17.66 7.05 -25.54
CA GLU A 601 18.56 6.67 -24.45
C GLU A 601 18.40 5.20 -24.05
N LYS A 602 17.16 4.69 -24.08
CA LYS A 602 16.87 3.29 -23.77
C LYS A 602 17.53 2.33 -24.75
N VAL A 603 17.43 2.62 -26.05
CA VAL A 603 17.90 1.74 -27.13
C VAL A 603 19.37 1.96 -27.50
N CYS A 604 20.02 2.98 -26.93
CA CYS A 604 21.42 3.26 -27.19
C CYS A 604 22.30 2.03 -26.91
N PRO A 605 23.06 1.53 -27.91
CA PRO A 605 23.85 0.31 -27.77
C PRO A 605 25.06 0.46 -26.83
N VAL A 606 25.43 1.69 -26.49
CA VAL A 606 26.51 1.99 -25.53
C VAL A 606 26.07 1.55 -24.13
N GLN A 607 26.80 0.59 -23.55
CA GLN A 607 26.38 -0.10 -22.33
C GLN A 607 26.64 0.68 -21.03
N ASP A 608 27.64 1.56 -20.98
CA ASP A 608 27.98 2.33 -19.76
C ASP A 608 27.02 3.53 -19.55
N LYS A 609 27.47 4.78 -19.74
CA LYS A 609 26.61 5.96 -19.88
C LYS A 609 26.23 6.05 -21.36
N PRO A 610 24.93 6.03 -21.69
CA PRO A 610 24.44 6.19 -23.05
C PRO A 610 25.05 7.40 -23.75
N ALA A 611 25.32 7.25 -25.04
CA ALA A 611 25.81 8.36 -25.87
C ALA A 611 24.73 9.42 -26.12
N VAL A 612 23.46 9.07 -25.97
CA VAL A 612 22.32 9.99 -26.01
C VAL A 612 21.62 9.95 -24.67
N TYR A 613 21.36 11.10 -24.08
CA TYR A 613 20.71 11.23 -22.79
C TYR A 613 19.63 12.31 -22.83
N VAL A 614 18.58 12.14 -22.03
CA VAL A 614 17.50 13.12 -21.92
C VAL A 614 17.65 13.92 -20.63
N THR A 615 17.33 15.20 -20.69
CA THR A 615 17.24 16.09 -19.52
C THR A 615 15.87 16.78 -19.48
N SER A 616 15.48 17.32 -18.31
CA SER A 616 14.20 18.00 -18.13
C SER A 616 14.06 19.33 -18.87
N VAL A 617 15.13 19.86 -19.48
CA VAL A 617 15.09 21.16 -20.17
C VAL A 617 14.15 21.11 -21.39
N GLY A 618 13.39 22.19 -21.60
CA GLY A 618 12.39 22.29 -22.66
C GLY A 618 11.06 21.59 -22.34
N GLU A 619 10.84 21.16 -21.09
CA GLU A 619 9.58 20.56 -20.66
C GLU A 619 8.42 21.57 -20.68
N THR A 620 7.24 21.14 -21.12
CA THR A 620 6.05 22.00 -21.26
C THR A 620 5.52 22.53 -19.93
N ARG A 621 5.83 21.85 -18.81
CA ARG A 621 5.32 22.23 -17.48
C ARG A 621 6.05 23.40 -16.83
N SER A 622 7.27 23.70 -17.27
CA SER A 622 8.11 24.75 -16.67
C SER A 622 8.26 25.91 -17.65
N LYS A 623 8.06 27.13 -17.15
CA LYS A 623 8.27 28.35 -17.95
C LYS A 623 9.72 28.82 -17.94
N THR A 624 10.51 28.34 -16.99
CA THR A 624 11.88 28.80 -16.73
C THR A 624 12.93 27.80 -17.19
N ASN A 625 12.60 26.51 -17.25
CA ASN A 625 13.50 25.45 -17.67
C ASN A 625 13.51 25.30 -19.21
N VAL A 626 14.00 26.32 -19.92
CA VAL A 626 14.08 26.38 -21.39
C VAL A 626 15.52 26.24 -21.90
N ILE A 627 15.68 25.78 -23.14
CA ILE A 627 17.00 25.58 -23.77
C ILE A 627 17.60 26.91 -24.24
N LEU A 628 16.79 27.74 -24.89
CA LEU A 628 17.19 29.04 -25.44
C LEU A 628 16.51 30.14 -24.64
N LEU A 629 17.30 31.07 -24.11
CA LEU A 629 16.80 32.20 -23.30
C LEU A 629 15.93 33.18 -24.13
N GLU A 630 16.10 33.20 -25.45
CA GLU A 630 15.44 34.13 -26.38
C GLU A 630 13.92 33.94 -26.47
N ASP A 631 13.41 32.74 -26.18
CA ASP A 631 11.98 32.42 -26.18
C ASP A 631 11.27 32.73 -24.85
N THR A 632 12.00 33.27 -23.87
CA THR A 632 11.45 33.68 -22.59
C THR A 632 11.40 35.20 -22.47
N ASP A 633 10.26 35.73 -22.01
CA ASP A 633 10.06 37.14 -21.64
C ASP A 633 10.96 37.61 -20.46
N TYR A 634 12.09 36.94 -20.21
CA TYR A 634 13.03 37.25 -19.12
C TYR A 634 13.60 38.68 -19.24
N ASN A 635 13.70 39.21 -20.46
CA ASN A 635 14.16 40.58 -20.73
C ASN A 635 13.03 41.60 -20.98
N LYS A 636 11.74 41.22 -20.90
CA LYS A 636 10.62 42.18 -21.01
C LYS A 636 10.07 42.63 -19.66
N ALA A 637 10.62 42.10 -18.56
CA ALA A 637 10.26 42.46 -17.19
C ALA A 637 11.35 43.25 -16.46
N SER A 638 12.19 44.00 -17.21
CA SER A 638 13.09 45.03 -16.67
C SER A 638 12.57 46.43 -16.98
#